data_AF-A0A7W7YQT0-F1
#
_entry.id   AF-A0A7W7YQT0-F1
#
_cell.length_a   1.000
_cell.length_b   1.000
_cell.length_c   1.000
_cell.angle_alpha   90.00
_cell.angle_beta   90.00
_cell.angle_gamma   90.00
#
_symmetry.space_group_name_H-M   'P 1'
#
loop_
_entity.id
_entity.type
_entity.pdbx_description
1 polymer ?
#
loop_
_entity_poly.entity_id
_entity_poly.type
_entity_poly.pdbx_seq_one_letter_code
_entity_poly.pdbx_strand_id
1 'polypeptide(L)'
;MTDTDLSTKYTRVVKTSLGQWVQAMVVKEPLAITPQIHWKGVGRMLPVRALPENVEQARRAALKDRRFFRHCERCNEVRPVSLILEAGVCMDCIHKMQAVAA
;
A
#
# COMPACT_ATOMS: atom_id res chain seq x y z
N MET A 1 -9.11 1.76 -9.65
CA MET A 1 -8.23 2.90 -9.32
C MET A 1 -7.00 2.88 -10.21
N THR A 2 -6.35 4.01 -10.46
CA THR A 2 -5.07 4.04 -11.20
C THR A 2 -3.89 3.67 -10.29
N ASP A 3 -2.75 3.27 -10.86
CA ASP A 3 -1.51 3.01 -10.10
C ASP A 3 -1.06 4.23 -9.30
N THR A 4 -1.30 5.44 -9.81
CA THR A 4 -1.00 6.69 -9.11
C THR A 4 -1.90 6.89 -7.89
N ASP A 5 -3.18 6.52 -7.98
CA ASP A 5 -4.09 6.60 -6.83
C ASP A 5 -3.69 5.58 -5.76
N LEU A 6 -3.31 4.37 -6.18
CA LEU A 6 -2.87 3.30 -5.30
C LEU A 6 -1.53 3.63 -4.62
N SER A 7 -0.57 4.19 -5.36
CA SER A 7 0.70 4.64 -4.78
C SER A 7 0.45 5.76 -3.78
N THR A 8 -0.47 6.67 -4.09
CA THR A 8 -0.87 7.76 -3.19
C THR A 8 -1.51 7.25 -1.90
N LYS A 9 -2.41 6.29 -2.03
CA LYS A 9 -3.16 5.73 -0.90
C LYS A 9 -2.29 4.87 0.02
N TYR A 10 -1.43 4.04 -0.55
CA TYR A 10 -0.73 3.00 0.20
C TYR A 10 0.76 3.24 0.42
N THR A 11 1.31 4.33 -0.11
CA THR A 11 2.68 4.74 0.18
C THR A 11 2.72 6.20 0.63
N ARG A 12 3.71 6.53 1.44
CA ARG A 12 4.03 7.92 1.78
C ARG A 12 5.52 8.19 1.60
N VAL A 13 5.87 9.46 1.49
CA VAL A 13 7.26 9.90 1.40
C VAL A 13 7.63 10.64 2.67
N VAL A 14 8.69 10.18 3.34
CA VAL A 14 9.26 10.86 4.50
C VAL A 14 10.55 11.53 4.07
N LYS A 15 10.62 12.85 4.21
CA LYS A 15 11.83 13.63 3.93
C LYS A 15 12.63 13.78 5.21
N THR A 16 13.92 13.54 5.13
CA THR A 16 14.89 13.63 6.24
C THR A 16 16.11 14.42 5.78
N SER A 17 17.00 14.76 6.71
CA SER A 17 18.30 15.38 6.38
C SER A 17 19.21 14.48 5.54
N LEU A 18 19.02 13.16 5.60
CA LEU A 18 19.83 12.18 4.88
C LEU A 18 19.28 11.85 3.49
N GLY A 19 18.00 12.11 3.25
CA GLY A 19 17.34 11.77 2.00
C GLY A 19 15.83 11.64 2.13
N GLN A 20 15.22 11.06 1.10
CA GLN A 20 13.79 10.81 1.02
C GLN A 20 13.52 9.30 1.08
N TRP A 21 12.59 8.89 1.92
CA TRP A 21 12.20 7.49 2.11
C TRP A 21 10.77 7.25 1.68
N VAL A 22 10.58 6.32 0.74
CA VAL A 22 9.25 5.78 0.47
C VAL A 22 8.92 4.77 1.57
N GLN A 23 7.75 4.90 2.16
CA GLN A 23 7.22 3.96 3.14
C GLN A 23 5.93 3.34 2.62
N ALA A 24 5.81 2.02 2.75
CA ALA A 24 4.60 1.27 2.47
C ALA A 24 3.71 1.19 3.71
N MET A 25 2.41 1.26 3.48
CA MET A 25 1.38 1.05 4.49
C MET A 25 1.35 -0.42 4.91
N VAL A 26 1.33 -0.66 6.21
CA VAL A 26 1.10 -1.97 6.82
C VAL A 26 -0.03 -1.81 7.83
N VAL A 27 -1.12 -2.52 7.62
CA VAL A 27 -2.27 -2.49 8.53
C VAL A 27 -2.15 -3.64 9.51
N LYS A 28 -2.21 -3.37 10.80
CA LYS A 28 -2.36 -4.39 11.83
C LYS A 28 -3.82 -4.46 12.27
N GLU A 29 -4.25 -5.67 12.65
CA GLU A 29 -5.63 -5.95 13.08
C GLU A 29 -6.63 -5.40 12.06
N PRO A 30 -6.56 -5.87 10.80
CA PRO A 30 -7.32 -5.28 9.70
C PRO A 30 -8.84 -5.29 9.98
N LEU A 31 -9.33 -6.25 10.75
CA LEU A 31 -10.75 -6.42 11.10
C LEU A 31 -11.19 -5.66 12.37
N ALA A 32 -10.30 -4.91 13.03
CA ALA A 32 -10.68 -4.10 14.18
C ALA A 32 -11.55 -2.91 13.74
N ILE A 33 -12.38 -2.40 14.67
CA ILE A 33 -13.16 -1.16 14.46
C ILE A 33 -12.23 -0.01 14.07
N THR A 34 -11.02 0.02 14.64
CA THR A 34 -9.98 1.00 14.34
C THR A 34 -8.68 0.28 13.97
N PRO A 35 -8.46 -0.05 12.68
CA PRO A 35 -7.23 -0.73 12.25
C PRO A 35 -5.99 0.14 12.50
N GLN A 36 -4.91 -0.48 12.96
CA GLN A 36 -3.68 0.24 13.29
C GLN A 36 -2.80 0.34 12.04
N ILE A 37 -2.51 1.58 11.59
CA ILE A 37 -1.68 1.82 10.43
C ILE A 37 -0.23 2.05 10.84
N HIS A 38 0.66 1.18 10.38
CA HIS A 38 2.10 1.33 10.47
C HIS A 38 2.70 1.63 9.09
N TRP A 39 3.88 2.24 9.10
CA TRP A 39 4.61 2.59 7.89
C TRP A 39 6.01 2.00 7.93
N LYS A 40 6.39 1.27 6.88
CA LYS A 40 7.67 0.59 6.78
C LYS A 40 8.43 1.10 5.57
N GLY A 41 9.71 1.44 5.74
CA GLY A 41 10.58 1.82 4.63
C GLY A 41 10.67 0.71 3.59
N VAL A 42 10.57 1.08 2.32
CA VAL A 42 10.63 0.17 1.18
C VAL A 42 11.65 0.65 0.17
N GLY A 43 12.43 -0.29 -0.36
CA GLY A 43 13.51 0.01 -1.29
C GLY A 43 14.66 0.79 -0.64
N ARG A 44 15.36 1.57 -1.47
CA ARG A 44 16.52 2.37 -1.05
C ARG A 44 16.10 3.81 -0.75
N MET A 45 16.88 4.48 0.08
CA MET A 45 16.75 5.92 0.28
C MET A 45 17.11 6.68 -0.99
N LEU A 46 16.26 7.62 -1.36
CA LEU A 46 16.53 8.55 -2.43
C LEU A 46 17.36 9.74 -1.91
N PRO A 47 18.23 10.35 -2.73
CA PRO A 47 18.96 11.55 -2.33
C PRO A 47 18.02 12.68 -1.88
N VAL A 48 18.52 13.59 -1.02
CA VAL A 48 17.74 14.74 -0.52
C VAL A 48 17.13 15.56 -1.66
N ARG A 49 17.89 15.77 -2.75
CA ARG A 49 17.47 16.53 -3.93
C ARG A 49 16.89 15.66 -5.06
N ALA A 50 16.38 14.47 -4.74
CA ALA A 50 15.71 13.64 -5.74
C ALA A 50 14.53 14.39 -6.37
N LEU A 51 14.48 14.35 -7.71
CA LEU A 51 13.41 14.97 -8.49
C LEU A 51 12.06 14.30 -8.21
N PRO A 52 10.94 15.04 -8.27
CA PRO A 52 9.60 14.50 -7.99
C PRO A 52 9.26 13.23 -8.79
N GLU A 53 9.64 13.18 -10.07
CA GLU A 53 9.43 12.04 -10.95
C GLU A 53 10.16 10.77 -10.46
N ASN A 54 11.36 10.91 -9.91
CA ASN A 54 12.12 9.79 -9.34
C ASN A 54 11.45 9.27 -8.07
N VAL A 55 10.89 10.19 -7.26
CA VAL A 55 10.12 9.83 -6.07
C VAL A 55 8.87 9.06 -6.46
N GLU A 56 8.12 9.52 -7.46
CA GLU A 56 6.92 8.83 -7.94
C GLU A 56 7.24 7.47 -8.58
N GLN A 57 8.35 7.37 -9.32
CA GLN A 57 8.83 6.09 -9.84
C GLN A 57 9.14 5.12 -8.69
N ALA A 58 9.79 5.58 -7.61
CA ALA A 58 10.07 4.76 -6.44
C ALA A 58 8.79 4.32 -5.71
N ARG A 59 7.77 5.19 -5.63
CA ARG A 59 6.45 4.84 -5.07
C ARG A 59 5.74 3.77 -5.90
N ARG A 60 5.75 3.89 -7.22
CA ARG A 60 5.19 2.86 -8.13
C ARG A 60 5.97 1.55 -8.03
N ALA A 61 7.30 1.62 -7.91
CA ALA A 61 8.13 0.44 -7.71
C ALA A 61 7.84 -0.25 -6.36
N ALA A 62 7.57 0.52 -5.30
CA ALA A 62 7.20 -0.03 -4.00
C ALA A 62 5.94 -0.90 -4.05
N LEU A 63 4.94 -0.54 -4.87
CA LEU A 63 3.72 -1.35 -5.06
C LEU A 63 4.00 -2.75 -5.62
N LYS A 64 5.17 -2.97 -6.24
CA LYS A 64 5.59 -4.27 -6.78
C LYS A 64 6.29 -5.14 -5.73
N ASP A 65 6.58 -4.62 -4.54
CA ASP A 65 7.21 -5.38 -3.46
C ASP A 65 6.21 -6.34 -2.81
N ARG A 66 6.36 -7.63 -3.14
CA ARG A 66 5.47 -8.71 -2.68
C ARG A 66 5.45 -8.92 -1.16
N ARG A 67 6.43 -8.36 -0.43
CA ARG A 67 6.44 -8.40 1.04
C ARG A 67 5.38 -7.49 1.64
N PHE A 68 5.01 -6.42 0.93
CA PHE A 68 4.08 -5.40 1.41
C PHE A 68 2.78 -5.37 0.63
N PHE A 69 2.81 -5.77 -0.66
CA PHE A 69 1.66 -5.65 -1.55
C PHE A 69 1.33 -6.95 -2.27
N ARG A 70 0.04 -7.16 -2.53
CA ARG A 70 -0.48 -8.28 -3.34
C ARG A 70 -1.73 -7.81 -4.09
N HIS A 71 -2.01 -8.43 -5.23
CA HIS A 71 -3.24 -8.19 -5.97
C HIS A 71 -4.39 -8.96 -5.32
N CYS A 72 -5.56 -8.32 -5.24
CA CYS A 72 -6.79 -9.01 -4.91
C CYS A 72 -7.21 -9.92 -6.07
N GLU A 73 -7.51 -11.19 -5.80
CA GLU A 73 -7.94 -12.13 -6.84
C GLU A 73 -9.28 -11.78 -7.48
N ARG A 74 -10.10 -10.94 -6.82
CA ARG A 74 -11.44 -10.58 -7.29
C ARG A 74 -11.50 -9.27 -8.07
N CYS A 75 -10.91 -8.19 -7.54
CA CYS A 75 -10.94 -6.88 -8.21
C CYS A 75 -9.64 -6.56 -8.97
N ASN A 76 -8.64 -7.44 -8.89
CA ASN A 76 -7.31 -7.28 -9.49
C ASN A 76 -6.57 -5.98 -9.08
N GLU A 77 -7.00 -5.31 -8.01
CA GLU A 77 -6.31 -4.12 -7.51
C GLU A 77 -5.20 -4.52 -6.52
N VAL A 78 -4.08 -3.78 -6.56
CA VAL A 78 -3.02 -3.90 -5.56
C VAL A 78 -3.53 -3.41 -4.20
N ARG A 79 -3.22 -4.18 -3.15
CA ARG A 79 -3.53 -3.88 -1.76
C ARG A 79 -2.33 -4.20 -0.87
N PRO A 80 -2.18 -3.53 0.28
CA PRO A 80 -1.34 -4.03 1.36
C PRO A 80 -1.66 -5.50 1.65
N VAL A 81 -0.64 -6.35 1.81
CA VAL A 81 -0.83 -7.79 2.08
C VAL A 81 -1.72 -8.00 3.29
N SER A 82 -1.61 -7.15 4.30
CA SER A 82 -2.46 -7.18 5.49
C SER A 82 -3.94 -6.90 5.24
N LEU A 83 -4.30 -6.34 4.09
CA LEU A 83 -5.69 -6.10 3.66
C LEU A 83 -6.19 -7.16 2.66
N ILE A 84 -5.34 -8.11 2.28
CA ILE A 84 -5.74 -9.34 1.59
C ILE A 84 -6.02 -10.38 2.67
N LEU A 85 -7.28 -10.79 2.77
CA LEU A 85 -7.74 -11.74 3.78
C LEU A 85 -7.71 -13.16 3.20
N GLU A 86 -8.44 -14.08 3.85
CA GLU A 86 -8.56 -15.47 3.42
C GLU A 86 -8.99 -15.56 1.94
N ALA A 87 -8.46 -16.58 1.26
CA ALA A 87 -8.67 -16.83 -0.17
C ALA A 87 -8.17 -15.74 -1.14
N GLY A 88 -7.24 -14.87 -0.72
CA GLY A 88 -6.62 -13.90 -1.65
C GLY A 88 -7.51 -12.72 -2.03
N VAL A 89 -8.63 -12.54 -1.34
CA VAL A 89 -9.60 -11.47 -1.59
C VAL A 89 -9.36 -10.30 -0.63
N CYS A 90 -9.44 -9.07 -1.14
CA CYS A 90 -9.29 -7.89 -0.32
C CYS A 90 -10.52 -7.62 0.57
N MET A 91 -10.28 -6.95 1.69
CA MET A 91 -11.34 -6.58 2.64
C MET A 91 -12.51 -5.83 1.99
N ASP A 92 -12.24 -4.86 1.12
CA ASP A 92 -13.29 -4.08 0.42
C ASP A 92 -14.22 -5.01 -0.39
N CYS A 93 -13.66 -6.03 -1.04
CA CYS A 93 -14.43 -7.00 -1.81
C CYS A 93 -15.27 -7.91 -0.90
N ILE A 94 -14.76 -8.29 0.27
CA ILE A 94 -15.49 -9.10 1.26
C ILE A 94 -16.66 -8.31 1.83
N HIS A 95 -16.44 -7.07 2.26
CA HIS A 95 -17.52 -6.21 2.78
C HIS A 95 -18.63 -6.01 1.75
N LYS A 96 -18.28 -5.83 0.47
CA LYS A 96 -19.27 -5.74 -0.62
C LYS A 96 -20.07 -7.03 -0.81
N MET A 97 -19.51 -8.21 -0.53
CA MET A 97 -20.27 -9.48 -0.62
C MET A 97 -21.24 -9.62 0.54
N GLN A 98 -20.77 -9.32 1.74
CA GLN A 98 -21.59 -9.41 2.95
C GLN A 98 -22.78 -8.43 2.90
N ALA A 99 -22.56 -7.22 2.37
CA ALA A 99 -23.62 -6.22 2.19
C ALA A 99 -24.68 -6.61 1.16
N VAL A 100 -24.39 -7.55 0.25
CA VAL A 100 -25.35 -8.04 -0.77
C VAL A 100 -26.10 -9.29 -0.27
N ALA A 101 -25.57 -9.97 0.74
CA ALA A 101 -26.16 -11.17 1.33
C ALA A 101 -27.06 -10.87 2.55
N ALA A 102 -27.11 -9.61 3.00
CA ALA A 102 -27.96 -9.13 4.09
C ALA A 102 -29.18 -8.39 3.52
#